data_AF-A0A6B1GS14-F1
#
_entry.id   AF-A0A6B1GS14-F1
#
_cell.length_a   1.000
_cell.length_b   1.000
_cell.length_c   1.000
_cell.angle_alpha   90.00
_cell.angle_beta   90.00
_cell.angle_gamma   90.00
#
_symmetry.space_group_name_H-M   'P 1'
#
loop_
_entity.id
_entity.type
_entity.pdbx_description
1 polymer ?
#
loop_
_entity_poly.entity_id
_entity_poly.type
_entity_poly.pdbx_seq_one_letter_code
_entity_poly.pdbx_strand_id
1 'polypeptide(L)'
;MPGHGDGGADVSVLAPQVLFGAPHPLSITTAHLMLAEDIYFLGFPFGMSFDVGDLNAGFPMPLVKKGIVSGLHFEDGLILLDGHNNPGFSGGPVVRRGTSTEQTVVGLVSAYRYDRNRVLDTDDKPGPYTYDVNTGIVYVQDVRQVLRLISDNPIGIEVDQP
;
A
#
# COMPACT_ATOMS: atom_id res chain seq x y z
N MET A 1 14.99 13.97 -8.41
CA MET A 1 15.52 12.68 -8.89
C MET A 1 14.84 11.57 -8.09
N PRO A 2 14.36 10.46 -8.67
CA PRO A 2 13.79 9.38 -7.90
C PRO A 2 14.87 8.65 -7.09
N GLY A 3 14.62 8.38 -5.80
CA GLY A 3 15.35 7.37 -5.05
C GLY A 3 14.70 6.01 -5.30
N HIS A 4 15.49 5.00 -5.69
CA HIS A 4 15.01 3.62 -5.84
C HIS A 4 15.55 2.77 -4.70
N GLY A 5 14.75 1.82 -4.22
CA GLY A 5 15.24 0.77 -3.34
C GLY A 5 16.30 -0.09 -4.04
N ASP A 6 17.45 -0.31 -3.39
CA ASP A 6 18.43 -1.28 -3.88
C ASP A 6 17.92 -2.72 -3.66
N GLY A 7 18.24 -3.61 -4.61
CA GLY A 7 18.47 -5.04 -4.39
C GLY A 7 17.39 -5.89 -3.68
N GLY A 8 16.13 -5.46 -3.63
CA GLY A 8 15.04 -6.25 -3.04
C GLY A 8 13.79 -5.47 -2.60
N ALA A 9 13.90 -4.16 -2.39
CA ALA A 9 12.77 -3.31 -2.00
C ALA A 9 12.02 -2.74 -3.23
N ASP A 10 10.74 -3.09 -3.38
CA ASP A 10 9.85 -2.60 -4.44
C ASP A 10 9.26 -1.23 -4.07
N VAL A 11 10.13 -0.22 -3.92
CA VAL A 11 9.78 1.13 -3.46
C VAL A 11 10.55 2.19 -4.25
N SER A 12 9.86 3.27 -4.59
CA SER A 12 10.45 4.49 -5.15
C SER A 12 9.97 5.71 -4.39
N VAL A 13 10.87 6.66 -4.16
CA VAL A 13 10.59 7.94 -3.47
C VAL A 13 10.76 9.10 -4.45
N LEU A 14 9.78 10.00 -4.46
CA LEU A 14 9.73 11.17 -5.32
C LEU A 14 9.62 12.44 -4.47
N ALA A 15 10.44 13.44 -4.78
CA ALA A 15 10.40 14.76 -4.17
C ALA A 15 9.96 15.81 -5.22
N PRO A 16 8.76 16.40 -5.10
CA PRO A 16 8.36 17.50 -5.97
C PRO A 16 9.17 18.75 -5.67
N GLN A 17 9.37 19.59 -6.70
CA GLN A 17 10.07 20.88 -6.58
C GLN A 17 9.14 22.02 -6.15
N VAL A 18 7.86 21.71 -5.90
CA VAL A 18 6.85 22.63 -5.37
C VAL A 18 6.06 21.96 -4.27
N LEU A 19 5.60 22.73 -3.28
CA LEU A 19 4.63 22.27 -2.30
C LEU A 19 3.23 22.24 -2.93
N PHE A 20 2.58 21.08 -2.91
CA PHE A 20 1.21 20.94 -3.44
C PHE A 20 0.13 21.40 -2.46
N GLY A 21 0.47 21.62 -1.19
CA GLY A 21 -0.45 22.05 -0.15
C GLY A 21 0.26 22.28 1.17
N ALA A 22 -0.50 22.67 2.19
CA ALA A 22 0.05 22.84 3.54
C ALA A 22 0.55 21.48 4.08
N PRO A 23 1.74 21.42 4.70
CA PRO A 23 2.24 20.20 5.32
C PRO A 23 1.31 19.82 6.47
N HIS A 24 0.62 18.67 6.35
CA HIS A 24 -0.18 18.13 7.43
C HIS A 24 0.64 17.06 8.15
N PRO A 25 0.71 17.09 9.50
CA PRO A 25 1.44 16.06 10.23
C PRO A 25 0.81 14.70 9.94
N LEU A 26 1.63 13.78 9.45
CA LEU A 26 1.24 12.40 9.16
C LEU A 26 2.02 11.48 10.09
N SER A 27 1.32 10.66 10.87
CA SER A 27 1.95 9.62 11.65
C SER A 27 2.42 8.49 10.72
N ILE A 28 3.71 8.19 10.73
CA ILE A 28 4.32 7.16 9.87
C ILE A 28 5.21 6.27 10.74
N THR A 29 4.75 5.06 11.03
CA THR A 29 5.53 4.10 11.84
C THR A 29 4.90 2.71 11.80
N THR A 30 5.74 1.67 11.90
CA THR A 30 5.32 0.28 12.20
C THR A 30 5.49 -0.08 13.67
N ALA A 31 5.86 0.88 14.53
CA ALA A 31 5.98 0.65 15.96
C ALA A 31 4.63 0.19 16.55
N HIS A 32 4.69 -0.89 17.32
CA HIS A 32 3.52 -1.51 17.95
C HIS A 32 2.46 -2.02 16.95
N LEU A 33 2.84 -2.33 15.70
CA LEU A 33 1.97 -3.06 14.79
C LEU A 33 1.83 -4.50 15.29
N MET A 34 0.61 -4.97 15.48
CA MET A 34 0.32 -6.29 16.05
C MET A 34 -0.29 -7.24 15.03
N LEU A 35 -0.04 -8.53 15.18
CA LEU A 35 -0.81 -9.56 14.46
C LEU A 35 -2.30 -9.44 14.83
N ALA A 36 -3.16 -9.75 13.86
CA ALA A 36 -4.62 -9.63 13.95
C ALA A 36 -5.15 -8.21 14.15
N GLU A 37 -4.32 -7.17 14.05
CA GLU A 37 -4.76 -5.78 14.06
C GLU A 37 -5.54 -5.45 12.78
N ASP A 38 -6.64 -4.72 12.92
CA ASP A 38 -7.41 -4.17 11.81
C ASP A 38 -6.56 -3.18 11.01
N ILE A 39 -6.48 -3.39 9.69
CA ILE A 39 -5.73 -2.52 8.79
C ILE A 39 -6.58 -2.13 7.59
N TYR A 40 -6.26 -0.99 7.01
CA TYR A 40 -6.90 -0.47 5.81
C TYR A 40 -5.86 -0.19 4.75
N PHE A 41 -6.21 -0.40 3.49
CA PHE A 41 -5.34 -0.04 2.37
C PHE A 41 -6.17 0.66 1.30
N LEU A 42 -5.57 1.70 0.72
CA LEU A 42 -6.22 2.63 -0.18
C LEU A 42 -5.59 2.55 -1.58
N GLY A 43 -6.40 2.72 -2.62
CA GLY A 43 -5.90 2.74 -3.99
C GLY A 43 -6.99 2.98 -5.02
N PHE A 44 -6.61 2.91 -6.30
CA PHE A 44 -7.48 3.12 -7.44
C PHE A 44 -7.62 1.82 -8.26
N PRO A 45 -8.20 0.75 -7.68
CA PRO A 45 -8.27 -0.55 -8.33
C PRO A 45 -9.03 -0.45 -9.66
N PHE A 46 -8.42 -0.94 -10.73
CA PHE A 46 -8.96 -0.85 -12.09
C PHE A 46 -9.30 0.58 -12.55
N GLY A 47 -8.65 1.60 -11.98
CA GLY A 47 -8.95 3.01 -12.23
C GLY A 47 -10.26 3.49 -11.60
N MET A 48 -10.88 2.70 -10.72
CA MET A 48 -12.08 3.10 -10.01
C MET A 48 -11.76 4.18 -8.98
N SER A 49 -12.61 5.21 -8.96
CA SER A 49 -12.54 6.34 -8.05
C SER A 49 -13.92 6.97 -7.89
N PHE A 50 -14.07 7.85 -6.90
CA PHE A 50 -15.31 8.60 -6.71
C PHE A 50 -15.02 10.09 -6.66
N ASP A 51 -15.83 10.88 -7.34
CA ASP A 51 -15.79 12.33 -7.22
C ASP A 51 -16.43 12.74 -5.90
N VAL A 52 -15.71 13.54 -5.12
CA VAL A 52 -16.16 14.10 -3.84
C VAL A 52 -16.06 15.63 -3.81
N GLY A 53 -15.81 16.26 -4.97
CA GLY A 53 -15.61 17.70 -5.11
C GLY A 53 -14.51 18.22 -4.18
N ASP A 54 -14.83 19.29 -3.46
CA ASP A 54 -13.86 20.00 -2.62
C ASP A 54 -13.44 19.24 -1.34
N LEU A 55 -14.12 18.13 -1.00
CA LEU A 55 -13.76 17.32 0.18
C LEU A 55 -12.33 16.77 0.11
N ASN A 56 -11.82 16.54 -1.09
CA ASN A 56 -10.45 16.09 -1.32
C ASN A 56 -9.70 17.06 -2.26
N ALA A 57 -9.90 18.37 -2.07
CA ALA A 57 -9.25 19.44 -2.83
C ALA A 57 -9.43 19.31 -4.36
N GLY A 58 -10.60 18.83 -4.81
CA GLY A 58 -10.89 18.60 -6.23
C GLY A 58 -10.26 17.33 -6.82
N PHE A 59 -9.58 16.52 -6.01
CA PHE A 59 -9.06 15.22 -6.42
C PHE A 59 -10.05 14.09 -6.13
N PRO A 60 -10.10 13.05 -6.97
CA PRO A 60 -10.98 11.92 -6.72
C PRO A 60 -10.53 11.12 -5.49
N MET A 61 -11.48 10.48 -4.80
CA MET A 61 -11.19 9.61 -3.67
C MET A 61 -10.83 8.19 -4.12
N PRO A 62 -9.81 7.57 -3.50
CA PRO A 62 -9.51 6.16 -3.71
C PRO A 62 -10.56 5.26 -3.06
N LEU A 63 -10.60 3.99 -3.48
CA LEU A 63 -11.30 2.95 -2.73
C LEU A 63 -10.49 2.59 -1.48
N VAL A 64 -11.21 2.21 -0.43
CA VAL A 64 -10.63 1.70 0.82
C VAL A 64 -11.08 0.25 0.99
N LYS A 65 -10.13 -0.64 1.28
CA LYS A 65 -10.42 -2.00 1.73
C LYS A 65 -9.85 -2.23 3.12
N LYS A 66 -10.51 -3.11 3.87
CA LYS A 66 -10.10 -3.56 5.19
C LYS A 66 -9.50 -4.95 5.09
N GLY A 67 -8.48 -5.21 5.90
CA GLY A 67 -7.93 -6.53 6.18
C GLY A 67 -7.46 -6.61 7.62
N ILE A 68 -6.69 -7.64 7.92
CA ILE A 68 -5.93 -7.75 9.17
C ILE A 68 -4.45 -7.97 8.90
N VAL A 69 -3.61 -7.68 9.87
CA VAL A 69 -2.20 -8.08 9.84
C VAL A 69 -2.10 -9.60 10.08
N SER A 70 -1.80 -10.35 9.02
CA SER A 70 -1.72 -11.82 9.04
C SER A 70 -0.30 -12.34 9.25
N GLY A 71 0.72 -11.53 8.98
CA GLY A 71 2.12 -11.91 9.14
C GLY A 71 3.04 -10.71 9.20
N LEU A 72 4.10 -10.83 9.99
CA LEU A 72 5.11 -9.79 10.19
C LEU A 72 6.50 -10.41 10.01
N HIS A 73 7.16 -10.08 8.91
CA HIS A 73 8.53 -10.48 8.61
C HIS A 73 9.43 -9.24 8.71
N PHE A 74 9.75 -8.86 9.95
CA PHE A 74 10.43 -7.59 10.22
C PHE A 74 11.86 -7.50 9.66
N GLU A 75 12.55 -8.63 9.48
CA GLU A 75 13.90 -8.70 8.91
C GLU A 75 13.89 -8.32 7.42
N ASP A 76 12.90 -8.83 6.68
CA ASP A 76 12.72 -8.58 5.25
C ASP A 76 11.87 -7.32 4.97
N GLY A 77 11.33 -6.70 6.02
CA GLY A 77 10.41 -5.56 5.92
C GLY A 77 9.11 -5.89 5.17
N LEU A 78 8.68 -7.16 5.22
CA LEU A 78 7.46 -7.64 4.59
C LEU A 78 6.34 -7.78 5.62
N ILE A 79 5.19 -7.20 5.32
CA ILE A 79 3.96 -7.33 6.09
C ILE A 79 2.95 -8.08 5.21
N LEU A 80 2.29 -9.09 5.77
CA LEU A 80 1.25 -9.87 5.09
C LEU A 80 -0.12 -9.46 5.62
N LEU A 81 -1.06 -9.19 4.73
CA LEU A 81 -2.44 -8.91 5.09
C LEU A 81 -3.39 -9.95 4.51
N ASP A 82 -4.49 -10.20 5.22
CA ASP A 82 -5.66 -10.88 4.68
C ASP A 82 -6.56 -9.84 4.00
N GLY A 83 -6.61 -9.89 2.67
CA GLY A 83 -7.46 -9.03 1.86
C GLY A 83 -7.39 -9.33 0.37
N HIS A 84 -8.50 -9.08 -0.32
CA HIS A 84 -8.52 -9.12 -1.78
C HIS A 84 -7.87 -7.86 -2.36
N ASN A 85 -6.64 -8.00 -2.83
CA ASN A 85 -5.94 -6.97 -3.59
C ASN A 85 -6.31 -7.03 -5.09
N ASN A 86 -6.38 -5.89 -5.75
CA ASN A 86 -6.62 -5.81 -7.19
C ASN A 86 -5.61 -4.84 -7.83
N PRO A 87 -5.25 -5.05 -9.10
CA PRO A 87 -4.43 -4.09 -9.85
C PRO A 87 -4.94 -2.65 -9.66
N GLY A 88 -4.04 -1.73 -9.26
CA GLY A 88 -4.36 -0.34 -8.93
C GLY A 88 -4.28 0.01 -7.43
N PHE A 89 -4.09 -0.99 -6.55
CA PHE A 89 -3.69 -0.75 -5.16
C PHE A 89 -2.17 -0.67 -4.97
N SER A 90 -1.34 -1.20 -5.88
CA SER A 90 0.12 -1.15 -5.79
C SER A 90 0.63 0.30 -5.65
N GLY A 91 1.53 0.53 -4.69
CA GLY A 91 2.01 1.84 -4.26
C GLY A 91 1.06 2.57 -3.31
N GLY A 92 -0.16 2.07 -3.10
CA GLY A 92 -1.15 2.67 -2.21
C GLY A 92 -0.80 2.52 -0.73
N PRO A 93 -1.17 3.50 0.11
CA PRO A 93 -0.83 3.48 1.53
C PRO A 93 -1.64 2.42 2.28
N VAL A 94 -0.97 1.79 3.23
CA VAL A 94 -1.56 0.92 4.24
C VAL A 94 -1.58 1.67 5.55
N VAL A 95 -2.75 1.79 6.16
CA VAL A 95 -2.99 2.60 7.34
C VAL A 95 -3.65 1.78 8.44
N ARG A 96 -3.16 1.96 9.66
CA ARG A 96 -3.92 1.60 10.85
C ARG A 96 -4.70 2.81 11.33
N ARG A 97 -5.87 2.56 11.91
CA ARG A 97 -6.72 3.59 12.48
C ARG A 97 -6.60 3.54 14.01
N GLY A 98 -6.30 4.68 14.62
CA GLY A 98 -6.29 4.83 16.07
C GLY A 98 -7.70 4.84 16.67
N THR A 99 -7.79 5.19 17.97
CA THR A 99 -9.07 5.27 18.69
C THR A 99 -9.95 6.45 18.27
N SER A 100 -9.38 7.44 17.56
CA SER A 100 -10.04 8.65 17.08
C SER A 100 -10.00 8.75 15.53
N THR A 101 -9.85 9.96 14.99
CA THR A 101 -9.62 10.27 13.57
C THR A 101 -8.17 10.06 13.13
N GLU A 102 -7.28 9.71 14.07
CA GLU A 102 -5.86 9.49 13.80
C GLU A 102 -5.65 8.27 12.90
N GLN A 103 -4.86 8.48 11.85
CA GLN A 103 -4.42 7.43 10.93
C GLN A 103 -2.89 7.39 10.95
N THR A 104 -2.34 6.19 11.01
CA THR A 104 -0.88 5.97 10.94
C THR A 104 -0.58 5.13 9.71
N VAL A 105 0.30 5.62 8.84
CA VAL A 105 0.83 4.85 7.71
C VAL A 105 1.83 3.84 8.23
N VAL A 106 1.62 2.57 7.88
CA VAL A 106 2.47 1.44 8.31
C VAL A 106 3.24 0.83 7.13
N GLY A 107 2.80 1.08 5.90
CA GLY A 107 3.46 0.52 4.72
C GLY A 107 2.79 0.91 3.42
N LEU A 108 3.27 0.29 2.34
CA LEU A 108 2.77 0.45 0.97
C LEU A 108 2.41 -0.92 0.41
N VAL A 109 1.27 -1.02 -0.27
CA VAL A 109 0.92 -2.25 -1.00
C VAL A 109 1.94 -2.44 -2.12
N SER A 110 2.60 -3.59 -2.19
CA SER A 110 3.48 -3.95 -3.32
C SER A 110 2.72 -4.87 -4.28
N ALA A 111 2.25 -6.01 -3.78
CA ALA A 111 1.67 -7.07 -4.61
C ALA A 111 0.66 -7.93 -3.83
N TYR A 112 0.27 -9.07 -4.43
CA TYR A 112 -0.55 -10.09 -3.78
C TYR A 112 -0.20 -11.47 -4.29
N ARG A 113 -0.44 -12.49 -3.45
CA ARG A 113 -0.34 -13.88 -3.87
C ARG A 113 -1.56 -14.24 -4.71
N TYR A 114 -1.31 -14.86 -5.85
CA TYR A 114 -2.33 -15.49 -6.66
C TYR A 114 -1.99 -16.97 -6.86
N ASP A 115 -3.02 -17.78 -7.05
CA ASP A 115 -2.88 -19.18 -7.44
C ASP A 115 -3.32 -19.34 -8.91
N ARG A 116 -2.56 -20.11 -9.69
CA ARG A 116 -2.81 -20.28 -11.11
C ARG A 116 -3.54 -21.59 -11.36
N ASN A 117 -4.82 -21.50 -11.69
CA ASN A 117 -5.69 -22.64 -11.90
C ASN A 117 -5.96 -22.90 -13.38
N ARG A 118 -6.36 -24.13 -13.70
CA ARG A 118 -6.81 -24.54 -15.04
C ARG A 118 -8.33 -24.44 -15.15
N VAL A 119 -8.81 -24.03 -16.31
CA VAL A 119 -10.23 -24.08 -16.66
C VAL A 119 -10.62 -25.54 -16.91
N LEU A 120 -11.72 -26.00 -16.32
CA LEU A 120 -12.25 -27.34 -16.55
C LEU A 120 -13.15 -27.36 -17.80
N ASP A 121 -13.14 -28.47 -18.54
CA ASP A 121 -14.08 -28.73 -19.62
C ASP A 121 -15.44 -29.25 -19.08
N THR A 122 -16.34 -29.62 -20.00
CA THR A 122 -17.68 -30.11 -19.64
C THR A 122 -17.68 -31.46 -18.90
N ASP A 123 -16.55 -32.18 -18.89
CA ASP A 123 -16.36 -33.45 -18.19
C ASP A 123 -15.51 -33.29 -16.91
N ASP A 124 -15.36 -32.06 -16.39
CA ASP A 124 -14.50 -31.69 -15.26
C ASP A 124 -13.00 -31.99 -15.46
N LYS A 125 -12.53 -32.13 -16.70
CA LYS A 125 -11.11 -32.37 -16.99
C LYS A 125 -10.37 -31.05 -17.21
N PRO A 126 -9.10 -30.91 -16.75
CA PRO A 126 -8.33 -29.70 -16.97
C PRO A 126 -8.07 -29.44 -18.47
N GLY A 127 -8.58 -28.30 -18.97
CA GLY A 127 -8.34 -27.81 -20.32
C GLY A 127 -7.01 -27.05 -20.48
N PRO A 128 -6.77 -26.46 -21.67
CA PRO A 128 -5.51 -25.77 -21.99
C PRO A 128 -5.41 -24.35 -21.41
N TYR A 129 -6.51 -23.76 -20.96
CA TYR A 129 -6.55 -22.38 -20.47
C TYR A 129 -6.32 -22.31 -18.96
N THR A 130 -5.67 -21.23 -18.52
CA THR A 130 -5.42 -20.94 -17.10
C THR A 130 -5.92 -19.56 -16.72
N TYR A 131 -6.19 -19.38 -15.43
CA TYR A 131 -6.54 -18.09 -14.84
C TYR A 131 -5.90 -17.94 -13.46
N ASP A 132 -5.60 -16.70 -13.08
CA ASP A 132 -5.00 -16.38 -11.80
C ASP A 132 -6.10 -15.97 -10.80
N VAL A 133 -6.09 -16.59 -9.62
CA VAL A 133 -7.04 -16.35 -8.53
C VAL A 133 -6.32 -15.67 -7.39
N ASN A 134 -6.82 -14.51 -6.95
CA ASN A 134 -6.29 -13.87 -5.74
C ASN A 134 -6.54 -14.77 -4.52
N THR A 135 -5.49 -15.10 -3.76
CA THR A 135 -5.60 -16.01 -2.60
C THR A 135 -5.97 -15.30 -1.30
N GLY A 136 -6.30 -14.01 -1.35
CA GLY A 136 -6.52 -13.17 -0.18
C GLY A 136 -5.25 -12.74 0.55
N ILE A 137 -4.05 -13.02 0.04
CA ILE A 137 -2.80 -12.63 0.72
C ILE A 137 -2.20 -11.42 0.02
N VAL A 138 -2.13 -10.30 0.73
CA VAL A 138 -1.53 -9.05 0.25
C VAL A 138 -0.11 -8.90 0.78
N TYR A 139 0.79 -8.45 -0.09
CA TYR A 139 2.18 -8.12 0.26
C TYR A 139 2.32 -6.62 0.44
N VAL A 140 2.83 -6.22 1.59
CA VAL A 140 3.02 -4.83 1.99
C VAL A 140 4.48 -4.61 2.36
N GLN A 141 5.09 -3.57 1.78
CA GLN A 141 6.42 -3.11 2.15
C GLN A 141 6.33 -2.21 3.38
N ASP A 142 7.16 -2.49 4.38
CA ASP A 142 7.25 -1.72 5.61
C ASP A 142 7.69 -0.28 5.34
N VAL A 143 6.98 0.70 5.91
CA VAL A 143 7.25 2.11 5.70
C VAL A 143 8.65 2.55 6.17
N ARG A 144 9.30 1.79 7.06
CA ARG A 144 10.70 2.04 7.47
C ARG A 144 11.66 2.02 6.28
N GLN A 145 11.39 1.21 5.24
CA GLN A 145 12.20 1.22 4.02
C GLN A 145 12.07 2.55 3.26
N VAL A 146 10.86 3.10 3.19
CA VAL A 146 10.57 4.41 2.58
C VAL A 146 11.30 5.52 3.33
N LEU A 147 11.19 5.53 4.66
CA LEU A 147 11.84 6.53 5.52
C LEU A 147 13.36 6.48 5.40
N ARG A 148 13.93 5.27 5.29
CA ARG A 148 15.36 5.10 5.05
C ARG A 148 15.79 5.72 3.71
N LEU A 149 15.07 5.44 2.63
CA LEU A 149 15.37 6.02 1.31
C LEU A 149 15.29 7.55 1.30
N ILE A 150 14.33 8.12 2.03
CA ILE A 150 14.23 9.58 2.22
C ILE A 150 15.46 10.10 2.99
N SER A 151 15.80 9.46 4.11
CA SER A 151 16.92 9.88 4.96
C SER A 151 18.28 9.76 4.27
N ASP A 152 18.47 8.72 3.46
CA ASP A 152 19.70 8.47 2.71
C ASP A 152 19.86 9.44 1.51
N ASN A 153 18.77 10.08 1.07
CA ASN A 153 18.77 11.04 -0.03
C ASN A 153 17.74 12.18 0.18
N PRO A 154 17.98 13.12 1.12
CA PRO A 154 17.01 14.13 1.53
C PRO A 154 16.95 15.29 0.51
N ILE A 155 16.36 15.04 -0.65
CA ILE A 155 16.22 16.00 -1.77
C ILE A 155 14.88 16.76 -1.75
N GLY A 156 14.12 16.62 -0.67
CA GLY A 156 12.85 17.31 -0.47
C GLY A 156 13.03 18.80 -0.20
N ILE A 157 11.97 19.58 -0.42
CA ILE A 157 11.94 20.99 -0.02
C ILE A 157 11.98 21.05 1.51
N GLU A 158 12.83 21.91 2.05
CA GLU A 158 12.80 22.22 3.48
C GLU A 158 11.52 22.98 3.81
N VAL A 159 10.77 22.45 4.76
CA VAL A 159 9.52 23.03 5.23
C VAL A 159 9.78 23.51 6.64
N ASP A 160 9.71 24.82 6.86
CA ASP A 160 9.75 25.36 8.22
C ASP A 160 8.65 24.70 9.04
N GLN A 161 9.03 24.01 10.11
CA GLN A 161 8.04 23.48 11.04
C GLN A 161 7.37 24.66 11.75
N PRO A 162 6.03 24.69 11.83
CA PRO A 162 5.32 25.75 12.55
C PRO A 162 5.65 25.77 14.04
#